data_AF-A0A661S2B2-F1
#
_entry.id   AF-A0A661S2B2-F1
#
_cell.length_a   1.000
_cell.length_b   1.000
_cell.length_c   1.000
_cell.angle_alpha   90.00
_cell.angle_beta   90.00
_cell.angle_gamma   90.00
#
_symmetry.space_group_name_H-M   'P 1'
#
loop_
_entity.id
_entity.type
_entity.pdbx_description
1 polymer ?
#
loop_
_entity_poly.entity_id
_entity_poly.type
_entity_poly.pdbx_seq_one_letter_code
_entity_poly.pdbx_strand_id
1 'polypeptide(L)' 'MDQSILYILLIFAISFGLTMLALIDIILKDFGSTKTKIIWHFIAIIPILGWLIYLIFGYKKGQQKKPA' A
#
# COMPACT_ATOMS: atom_id res chain seq x y z
N MET A 1 -21.99 -11.11 1.82
CA MET A 1 -20.73 -10.39 1.56
C MET A 1 -19.83 -11.37 0.85
N ASP A 2 -19.38 -11.06 -0.36
CA ASP A 2 -18.56 -11.99 -1.12
C ASP A 2 -17.24 -12.26 -0.38
N GLN A 3 -16.81 -13.52 -0.32
CA GLN A 3 -15.56 -13.93 0.35
C GLN A 3 -14.35 -13.14 -0.18
N SER A 4 -14.40 -12.72 -1.44
CA SER A 4 -13.42 -11.83 -2.07
C SER A 4 -13.19 -10.52 -1.30
N ILE A 5 -14.25 -9.93 -0.74
CA ILE A 5 -14.14 -8.68 0.03
C ILE A 5 -13.33 -8.90 1.31
N LEU A 6 -13.57 -10.03 2.00
CA LEU A 6 -12.82 -10.40 3.21
C LEU A 6 -11.35 -10.63 2.89
N TYR A 7 -11.02 -11.36 1.81
CA TYR A 7 -9.64 -11.57 1.39
C TYR A 7 -8.92 -10.27 1.03
N ILE A 8 -9.60 -9.36 0.32
CA ILE A 8 -9.04 -8.04 -0.03
C ILE A 8 -8.72 -7.25 1.25
N LEU A 9 -9.65 -7.20 2.20
CA LEU A 9 -9.44 -6.50 3.47
C LEU A 9 -8.29 -7.11 4.29
N LEU A 10 -8.18 -8.43 4.33
CA LEU A 10 -7.11 -9.12 5.04
C LEU A 10 -5.74 -8.82 4.42
N ILE A 11 -5.61 -8.94 3.10
CA ILE A 11 -4.36 -8.64 2.38
C ILE A 11 -3.98 -7.18 2.58
N PHE A 12 -4.95 -6.26 2.48
CA PHE A 12 -4.74 -4.84 2.71
C PHE A 12 -4.25 -4.57 4.15
N ALA A 13 -4.90 -5.14 5.15
CA ALA A 13 -4.54 -4.95 6.55
C ALA A 13 -3.12 -5.46 6.85
N ILE A 14 -2.78 -6.67 6.37
CA ILE A 14 -1.43 -7.25 6.54
C ILE A 14 -0.38 -6.39 5.83
N SER A 15 -0.63 -6.02 4.57
CA SER A 15 0.31 -5.21 3.78
C SER A 15 0.54 -3.84 4.40
N PHE A 16 -0.53 -3.18 4.88
CA PHE A 16 -0.43 -1.90 5.58
C PHE A 16 0.32 -2.02 6.90
N GLY A 17 0.00 -3.03 7.71
CA GLY A 17 0.71 -3.30 8.97
C GLY A 17 2.21 -3.51 8.76
N LEU A 18 2.60 -4.34 7.78
CA LEU A 18 4.01 -4.56 7.43
C LEU A 18 4.68 -3.28 6.93
N THR A 19 3.98 -2.45 6.16
CA THR A 19 4.49 -1.16 5.70
C THR A 19 4.78 -0.21 6.87
N MET A 20 3.86 -0.12 7.85
CA MET A 20 4.07 0.71 9.03
C MET A 20 5.23 0.19 9.88
N LEU A 21 5.33 -1.13 10.08
CA LEU A 21 6.46 -1.73 10.79
C LEU A 21 7.79 -1.44 10.10
N ALA A 22 7.83 -1.51 8.76
CA ALA A 22 9.03 -1.16 7.99
C ALA A 22 9.41 0.32 8.16
N LEU A 23 8.45 1.25 8.13
CA LEU A 23 8.71 2.67 8.36
C LEU A 23 9.24 2.93 9.78
N ILE A 24 8.63 2.31 10.80
CA ILE A 24 9.10 2.40 12.19
C ILE A 24 10.54 1.88 12.29
N ASP A 25 10.83 0.73 11.68
CA ASP A 25 12.17 0.14 11.66
C ASP A 25 13.20 1.09 11.03
N ILE A 26 12.86 1.70 9.89
CA ILE A 26 13.73 2.65 9.21
C ILE A 26 13.96 3.90 10.07
N ILE A 27 12.92 4.41 10.74
CA ILE A 27 13.03 5.60 11.61
C ILE A 27 13.96 5.30 12.79
N LEU A 28 13.76 4.17 13.46
CA LEU A 28 14.49 3.80 14.68
C LEU A 28 15.94 3.35 14.42
N LYS A 29 16.23 2.77 13.25
CA LYS A 29 17.60 2.32 12.93
C LYS A 29 18.50 3.43 12.41
N ASP A 30 19.78 3.27 12.73
CA ASP A 30 20.87 3.99 12.10
C ASP A 30 21.35 3.21 10.88
N PHE A 31 21.44 3.89 9.74
CA PHE A 31 21.88 3.34 8.45
C PHE A 31 23.29 3.82 8.07
N GLY A 32 23.98 4.55 8.95
CA GLY A 32 25.31 5.12 8.72
C GLY A 32 25.34 6.28 7.73
N SER A 33 24.31 6.44 6.89
CA SER A 33 24.13 7.61 6.02
C SER A 33 22.65 7.97 5.82
N THR A 34 22.39 9.28 5.73
CA THR A 34 21.05 9.81 5.43
C THR A 34 20.57 9.36 4.04
N LYS A 35 21.47 9.24 3.06
CA LYS A 35 21.12 8.80 1.69
C LYS A 35 20.54 7.39 1.70
N THR A 36 21.19 6.46 2.39
CA THR A 36 20.71 5.08 2.53
C THR A 36 19.32 5.06 3.20
N LYS A 37 19.15 5.86 4.25
CA LYS A 37 17.87 5.96 4.98
C LYS A 37 16.73 6.44 4.06
N ILE A 38 16.98 7.45 3.21
CA ILE A 38 15.98 7.97 2.27
C ILE A 38 15.57 6.92 1.23
N ILE A 39 16.53 6.16 0.69
CA ILE A 39 16.25 5.09 -0.29
C ILE A 39 15.28 4.06 0.31
N TRP A 40 15.51 3.64 1.55
CA TRP A 40 14.62 2.68 2.22
C TRP A 40 13.22 3.24 2.47
N HIS A 41 13.07 4.53 2.82
CA HIS A 41 11.75 5.16 2.93
C HIS A 41 10.99 5.12 1.59
N PHE A 42 11.67 5.42 0.48
CA PHE A 42 11.05 5.35 -0.86
C PHE A 42 10.56 3.94 -1.18
N ILE A 43 11.37 2.92 -0.90
CA ILE A 43 11.00 1.51 -1.13
C ILE A 43 9.80 1.11 -0.26
N ALA A 44 9.79 1.51 1.01
CA ALA A 44 8.73 1.16 1.95
C ALA A 44 7.35 1.73 1.56
N ILE A 45 7.29 2.86 0.83
CA ILE A 45 6.03 3.51 0.44
C ILE A 45 5.39 2.89 -0.81
N ILE A 46 6.13 2.11 -1.60
CA ILE A 46 5.63 1.50 -2.86
C ILE A 46 4.28 0.76 -2.69
N PRO A 47 4.05 -0.06 -1.65
CA PRO A 47 2.76 -0.75 -1.45
C PRO A 47 1.56 0.20 -1.34
N ILE A 48 1.78 1.44 -0.88
CA ILE A 48 0.74 2.47 -0.73
C ILE A 48 0.40 3.09 -2.09
N LEU A 49 1.33 3.13 -3.05
CA LEU A 49 1.09 3.79 -4.35
C LEU A 49 0.06 3.05 -5.22
N GLY A 50 -0.07 1.73 -5.07
CA GLY A 50 -0.95 0.92 -5.92
C GLY A 50 -2.42 1.34 -5.88
N TRP A 51 -2.98 1.52 -4.68
CA TRP A 51 -4.37 1.97 -4.54
C TRP A 51 -4.53 3.44 -4.96
N LEU A 52 -3.52 4.28 -4.74
CA LEU A 52 -3.55 5.69 -5.15
C LEU A 52 -3.65 5.81 -6.68
N ILE A 53 -2.83 5.03 -7.41
CA ILE A 53 -2.89 4.96 -8.89
C ILE A 53 -4.28 4.49 -9.34
N TYR A 54 -4.84 3.47 -8.69
CA TYR A 54 -6.19 3.00 -9.01
C TYR A 54 -7.25 4.08 -8.79
N LEU A 55 -7.22 4.81 -7.67
CA LEU A 55 -8.19 5.88 -7.42
C LEU A 55 -8.07 7.04 -8.42
N ILE A 56 -6.85 7.41 -8.81
CA ILE A 56 -6.62 8.50 -9.76
C ILE A 56 -7.07 8.10 -11.17
N PHE A 57 -6.69 6.91 -11.65
CA PHE A 57 -6.86 6.53 -13.06
C PHE A 57 -7.95 5.47 -13.30
N GLY A 58 -8.12 4.53 -12.38
CA GLY A 58 -8.96 3.35 -12.53
C GLY A 58 -10.40 3.55 -12.07
N TYR A 59 -10.61 4.30 -10.99
CA TYR A 59 -11.94 4.49 -10.38
C TYR A 59 -12.98 5.04 -11.37
N LYS A 60 -12.57 6.00 -12.22
CA LYS A 60 -13.45 6.60 -13.24
C LYS A 60 -13.70 5.70 -14.46
N LYS A 61 -12.93 4.61 -14.63
CA LYS A 61 -13.04 3.70 -15.78
C LYS A 61 -13.99 2.52 -15.52
N GLY A 62 -14.37 2.28 -14.28
CA GLY A 62 -15.34 1.24 -13.93
C GLY A 62 -16.76 1.67 -14.24
N GLN A 63 -17.51 0.87 -14.99
CA GLN A 63 -18.96 0.99 -15.07
C GLN A 63 -19.60 -0.10 -14.21
N GLN A 64 -20.59 0.25 -13.39
CA GLN A 64 -21.40 -0.77 -12.73
C GLN A 64 -22.13 -1.56 -13.82
N LYS A 65 -21.98 -2.88 -13.81
CA LYS A 65 -22.85 -3.74 -14.62
C LYS A 65 -24.27 -3.48 -14.13
N LYS A 66 -25.08 -2.77 -14.93
CA LYS A 66 -26.52 -2.76 -14.72
C LYS A 66 -26.97 -4.21 -14.82
N PRO A 67 -27.61 -4.79 -13.78
CA PRO A 67 -28.29 -6.05 -13.98
C PRO A 67 -29.29 -5.85 -15.13
N ALA A 68 -29.23 -6.74 -16.11
CA ALA A 68 -30.15 -6.75 -17.25
C ALA A 68 -31.59 -7.05 -16.79
#